data_AF-A0A327ZAM1-F1
#
_entry.id   AF-A0A327ZAM1-F1
#
_cell.length_a   1.000
_cell.length_b   1.000
_cell.length_c   1.000
_cell.angle_alpha   90.00
_cell.angle_beta   90.00
_cell.angle_gamma   90.00
#
_symmetry.space_group_name_H-M   'P 1'
#
loop_
_entity.id
_entity.type
_entity.pdbx_description
1 polymer ?
#
loop_
_entity_poly.entity_id
_entity_poly.type
_entity_poly.pdbx_seq_one_letter_code
_entity_poly.pdbx_strand_id
1 'polypeptide(L)'
;MRDGAEEEYVEYVTARVPVLRRLAYVLTGDGHRADDLVQQTITTLYLKWPKARVADNIDAYVRTMLVRGYVDEKRLAWSKVRLFRQLPEPEPVEEVAAILGCSGGTVKSHTSRGLAALRRLLPPRIEVPR
;
A
#
# COMPACT_ATOMS: atom_id res chain seq x y z
N MET A 1 10.70 29.28 7.27
CA MET A 1 10.85 28.46 6.04
C MET A 1 9.54 27.73 5.68
N ARG A 2 8.36 28.12 6.20
CA ARG A 2 7.35 27.08 6.49
C ARG A 2 5.97 27.22 5.85
N ASP A 3 5.44 28.42 5.57
CA ASP A 3 4.03 28.51 5.13
C ASP A 3 3.79 27.97 3.70
N GLY A 4 4.50 28.46 2.69
CA GLY A 4 4.25 28.02 1.31
C GLY A 4 4.63 26.56 1.00
N ALA A 5 5.61 25.99 1.72
CA ALA A 5 5.99 24.59 1.54
C ALA A 5 4.99 23.64 2.22
N GLU A 6 4.40 24.08 3.33
CA GLU A 6 3.36 23.34 4.04
C GLU A 6 2.05 23.34 3.25
N GLU A 7 1.66 24.49 2.68
CA GLU A 7 0.49 24.58 1.79
C GLU A 7 0.60 23.65 0.58
N GLU A 8 1.75 23.66 -0.12
CA GLU A 8 1.98 22.77 -1.27
C GLU A 8 1.92 21.28 -0.88
N TYR A 9 2.44 20.93 0.30
CA TYR A 9 2.32 19.57 0.84
C TYR A 9 0.86 19.20 1.09
N VAL A 10 0.10 20.07 1.76
CA VAL A 10 -1.32 19.83 2.08
C VAL A 10 -2.13 19.69 0.81
N GLU A 11 -1.94 20.58 -0.17
CA GLU A 11 -2.61 20.52 -1.47
C GLU A 11 -2.31 19.21 -2.19
N TYR A 12 -1.03 18.86 -2.30
CA TYR A 12 -0.60 17.63 -2.97
C TYR A 12 -1.20 16.40 -2.28
N VAL A 13 -1.06 16.27 -0.96
CA VAL A 13 -1.55 15.11 -0.22
C VAL A 13 -3.06 15.01 -0.32
N THR A 14 -3.81 16.09 -0.08
CA THR A 14 -5.27 16.11 -0.13
C THR A 14 -5.80 15.56 -1.46
N ALA A 15 -5.19 15.97 -2.57
CA ALA A 15 -5.56 15.48 -3.90
C ALA A 15 -5.21 14.00 -4.14
N ARG A 16 -4.23 13.42 -3.43
CA ARG A 16 -3.74 12.05 -3.65
C ARG A 16 -4.14 11.04 -2.58
N VAL A 17 -4.65 11.44 -1.41
CA VAL A 17 -5.11 10.50 -0.36
C VAL A 17 -6.07 9.43 -0.92
N PRO A 18 -7.09 9.75 -1.73
CA PRO A 18 -8.02 8.72 -2.23
C PRO A 18 -7.33 7.64 -3.09
N VAL A 19 -6.36 8.01 -3.93
CA VAL A 19 -5.65 7.02 -4.78
C VAL A 19 -4.62 6.23 -3.97
N LEU A 20 -3.97 6.85 -2.99
CA LEU A 20 -3.05 6.17 -2.08
C LEU A 20 -3.78 5.15 -1.20
N ARG A 21 -4.97 5.48 -0.68
CA ARG A 21 -5.81 4.55 0.09
C ARG A 21 -6.25 3.35 -0.76
N ARG A 22 -6.68 3.57 -2.01
CA ARG A 22 -7.02 2.47 -2.93
C ARG A 22 -5.82 1.56 -3.18
N LEU A 23 -4.64 2.12 -3.43
CA LEU A 23 -3.42 1.35 -3.64
C LEU A 23 -3.03 0.58 -2.37
N ALA A 24 -3.07 1.23 -1.21
CA ALA A 24 -2.80 0.59 0.08
C ALA A 24 -3.77 -0.56 0.36
N TYR A 25 -5.06 -0.38 0.09
CA TYR A 25 -6.07 -1.43 0.24
C TYR A 25 -5.78 -2.67 -0.63
N VAL A 26 -5.34 -2.46 -1.88
CA VAL A 26 -4.92 -3.58 -2.75
C VAL A 26 -3.71 -4.32 -2.18
N LEU A 27 -2.80 -3.64 -1.48
CA LEU A 27 -1.62 -4.25 -0.86
C LEU A 27 -1.96 -4.97 0.46
N THR A 28 -2.82 -4.37 1.28
CA THR A 28 -3.12 -4.87 2.64
C THR A 28 -4.26 -5.87 2.68
N GLY A 29 -5.23 -5.77 1.76
CA GLY A 29 -6.51 -6.48 1.82
C GLY A 29 -7.40 -6.05 2.98
N ASP A 30 -7.05 -4.96 3.68
CA ASP A 30 -7.66 -4.53 4.94
C ASP A 30 -7.72 -3.00 4.95
N GLY A 31 -8.92 -2.45 5.20
CA GLY A 31 -9.18 -1.01 5.19
C GLY A 31 -8.47 -0.23 6.30
N HIS A 32 -8.43 -0.76 7.52
CA HIS A 32 -7.76 -0.11 8.64
C HIS A 32 -6.25 -0.09 8.43
N ARG A 33 -5.68 -1.22 7.99
CA ARG A 33 -4.25 -1.29 7.67
C ARG A 33 -3.87 -0.43 6.46
N ALA A 34 -4.78 -0.26 5.52
CA ALA A 34 -4.57 0.64 4.39
C ALA A 34 -4.46 2.09 4.87
N ASP A 35 -5.34 2.49 5.79
CA ASP A 35 -5.35 3.83 6.37
C ASP A 35 -4.07 4.08 7.19
N ASP A 36 -3.65 3.11 8.02
CA ASP A 36 -2.40 3.18 8.78
C ASP A 36 -1.18 3.34 7.87
N LEU A 37 -1.12 2.55 6.79
CA LEU A 37 -0.03 2.59 5.82
C LEU A 37 0.03 3.94 5.08
N VAL A 38 -1.14 4.49 4.71
CA VAL A 38 -1.22 5.82 4.10
C VAL A 38 -0.77 6.88 5.09
N GLN A 39 -1.26 6.83 6.33
CA GLN A 39 -0.88 7.77 7.37
C GLN A 39 0.64 7.77 7.60
N GLN A 40 1.25 6.60 7.78
CA GLN A 40 2.70 6.47 7.93
C GLN A 40 3.46 7.05 6.73
N THR A 41 2.94 6.82 5.51
CA THR A 41 3.55 7.30 4.27
C THR A 41 3.51 8.82 4.16
N ILE A 42 2.35 9.44 4.41
CA ILE A 42 2.22 10.89 4.33
C ILE A 42 2.98 11.59 5.47
N THR A 43 3.02 11.00 6.67
CA THR A 43 3.88 11.49 7.76
C THR A 43 5.36 11.45 7.36
N THR A 44 5.82 10.35 6.76
CA THR A 44 7.21 10.25 6.28
C THR A 44 7.47 11.22 5.11
N LEU A 45 6.46 11.44 4.25
CA LEU A 45 6.54 12.37 3.12
C LEU A 45 6.68 13.80 3.61
N TYR A 46 5.94 14.22 4.64
CA TYR A 46 6.06 15.55 5.24
C TYR A 46 7.50 15.85 5.64
N LEU A 47 8.17 14.91 6.32
CA LEU A 47 9.57 15.06 6.72
C LEU A 47 10.54 15.10 5.53
N LYS A 48 10.19 14.46 4.42
CA LYS A 48 11.01 14.38 3.20
C LYS A 48 10.56 15.36 2.11
N TRP A 49 9.60 16.24 2.42
CA TRP A 49 8.93 17.09 1.44
C TRP A 49 9.87 17.97 0.61
N PRO A 50 10.91 18.62 1.20
CA PRO A 50 11.85 19.43 0.42
C PRO A 50 12.57 18.64 -0.69
N LYS A 51 12.80 17.34 -0.47
CA LYS A 51 13.41 16.45 -1.47
C LYS A 51 12.39 15.89 -2.45
N ALA A 52 11.17 15.60 -1.98
CA ALA A 52 10.11 15.03 -2.80
C ALA A 52 9.58 16.02 -3.84
N ARG A 53 9.40 17.30 -3.47
CA ARG A 53 8.82 18.33 -4.35
C ARG A 53 9.70 18.69 -5.56
N VAL A 54 11.00 18.40 -5.49
CA VAL A 54 11.96 18.64 -6.59
C VAL A 54 12.26 17.39 -7.41
N ALA A 55 11.58 16.27 -7.13
CA ALA A 55 11.77 15.04 -7.90
C ALA A 55 11.09 15.13 -9.27
N ASP A 56 11.72 14.55 -10.30
CA ASP A 56 11.18 14.50 -11.66
C ASP A 56 9.75 13.95 -11.73
N ASN A 57 9.41 13.00 -10.85
CA ASN A 57 8.07 12.47 -10.69
C ASN A 57 7.74 12.19 -9.21
N ILE A 58 7.09 13.17 -8.58
CA ILE A 58 6.69 13.09 -7.18
C ILE A 58 5.70 11.95 -6.90
N ASP A 59 4.76 11.67 -7.81
CA ASP A 59 3.78 10.60 -7.62
C ASP A 59 4.47 9.22 -7.59
N ALA A 60 5.48 9.00 -8.45
CA ALA A 60 6.27 7.77 -8.44
C ALA A 60 7.11 7.65 -7.17
N TYR A 61 7.68 8.76 -6.68
CA TYR A 61 8.41 8.81 -5.41
C TYR A 61 7.51 8.41 -4.23
N VAL A 62 6.30 8.97 -4.15
CA VAL A 62 5.34 8.69 -3.06
C VAL A 62 4.78 7.27 -3.14
N ARG A 63 4.46 6.76 -4.34
CA ARG A 63 4.05 5.35 -4.51
C ARG A 63 5.16 4.39 -4.06
N THR A 64 6.41 4.72 -4.35
CA THR A 64 7.57 3.94 -3.89
C THR A 64 7.67 3.93 -2.36
N MET A 65 7.43 5.07 -1.71
CA MET A 65 7.39 5.15 -0.24
C MET A 65 6.29 4.27 0.35
N LEU A 66 5.07 4.31 -0.21
CA LEU A 66 3.94 3.50 0.24
C LEU A 66 4.24 2.00 0.13
N VAL A 67 4.75 1.55 -1.01
CA VAL A 67 5.09 0.13 -1.25
C VAL A 67 6.23 -0.33 -0.34
N ARG A 68 7.25 0.51 -0.12
CA ARG A 68 8.34 0.19 0.81
C ARG A 68 7.85 0.09 2.24
N GLY A 69 7.01 1.03 2.69
CA GLY A 69 6.39 0.97 4.02
C GLY A 69 5.64 -0.35 4.25
N TYR A 70 4.86 -0.81 3.26
CA TYR A 70 4.20 -2.11 3.31
C TYR A 70 5.20 -3.28 3.39
N VAL A 71 6.20 -3.31 2.51
CA VAL A 71 7.20 -4.39 2.47
C VAL A 71 7.99 -4.44 3.77
N ASP A 72 8.37 -3.30 4.32
CA ASP A 72 9.09 -3.20 5.59
C ASP A 72 8.21 -3.70 6.73
N GLU A 73 6.92 -3.32 6.78
CA GLU A 73 5.95 -3.87 7.74
C GLU A 73 5.92 -5.40 7.68
N LYS A 74 5.85 -6.00 6.48
CA LYS A 74 5.84 -7.46 6.27
C LYS A 74 7.17 -8.15 6.59
N ARG A 75 8.28 -7.42 6.69
CA ARG A 75 9.62 -7.97 6.99
C ARG A 75 9.92 -7.98 8.48
N LEU A 76 9.23 -7.16 9.27
CA LEU A 76 9.49 -7.07 10.70
C LEU A 76 9.19 -8.41 11.39
N ALA A 77 10.02 -8.80 12.37
CA ALA A 77 9.83 -10.07 13.08
C ALA A 77 8.44 -10.18 13.73
N TRP A 78 7.87 -9.05 14.16
CA TRP A 78 6.51 -8.98 14.69
C TRP A 78 5.42 -9.18 13.62
N SER A 79 5.69 -9.04 12.33
CA SER A 79 4.72 -9.40 11.28
C SER A 79 4.40 -10.91 11.27
N LYS A 80 5.31 -11.73 11.83
CA LYS A 80 5.09 -13.15 12.11
C LYS A 80 4.39 -13.39 13.44
N VAL A 81 4.40 -12.39 14.34
CA VAL A 81 3.61 -12.41 15.57
C VAL A 81 2.16 -12.26 15.14
N ARG A 82 1.42 -13.36 15.23
CA ARG A 82 -0.02 -13.32 14.99
C ARG A 82 -0.65 -12.59 16.17
N LEU A 83 -1.06 -11.32 15.94
CA LEU A 83 -1.85 -10.53 16.90
C LEU A 83 -3.15 -11.26 17.28
N PHE A 84 -3.66 -12.10 16.37
CA PHE A 84 -4.76 -13.01 16.60
C PHE A 84 -4.26 -14.44 16.73
N ARG A 85 -4.78 -15.19 17.71
CA ARG A 85 -4.44 -16.61 17.94
C ARG A 85 -4.76 -17.51 16.72
N GLN A 86 -5.69 -17.08 15.88
CA GLN A 86 -6.07 -17.67 14.58
C GLN A 86 -6.17 -16.53 13.55
N LEU A 87 -5.74 -16.78 12.30
CA LEU A 87 -6.23 -15.94 11.20
C LEU A 87 -7.75 -16.14 11.09
N PRO A 88 -8.51 -15.10 10.70
CA PRO A 88 -9.84 -15.36 10.16
C PRO A 88 -9.69 -16.32 8.98
N GLU A 89 -10.50 -17.38 8.98
CA GLU A 89 -10.55 -18.30 7.85
C GLU A 89 -10.90 -17.48 6.61
N PRO A 90 -10.24 -17.73 5.46
CA PRO A 90 -10.61 -17.06 4.24
C PRO A 90 -12.08 -17.34 3.96
N GLU A 91 -12.83 -16.28 3.66
CA GLU A 91 -14.23 -16.43 3.23
C GLU A 91 -14.30 -17.42 2.06
N PRO A 92 -15.29 -18.33 2.04
CA PRO A 92 -15.50 -19.25 0.93
C PRO A 92 -15.53 -18.49 -0.40
N VAL A 93 -14.97 -19.08 -1.46
CA VAL A 93 -14.88 -18.43 -2.77
C VAL A 93 -16.26 -18.02 -3.29
N GLU A 94 -17.27 -18.78 -2.90
CA GLU A 94 -18.68 -18.61 -3.21
C GLU A 94 -19.27 -17.38 -2.50
N GLU A 95 -18.83 -17.10 -1.28
CA GLU A 95 -19.25 -15.93 -0.50
C GLU A 95 -18.60 -14.66 -1.03
N VAL A 96 -17.30 -14.72 -1.34
CA VAL A 96 -16.58 -13.64 -2.03
C VAL A 96 -17.19 -13.35 -3.40
N ALA A 97 -17.59 -14.39 -4.13
CA ALA A 97 -18.26 -14.27 -5.41
C ALA A 97 -19.61 -13.54 -5.29
N ALA A 98 -20.40 -13.87 -4.25
CA ALA A 98 -21.67 -13.20 -3.96
C ALA A 98 -21.48 -11.73 -3.60
N ILE A 99 -20.53 -11.40 -2.71
CA ILE A 99 -20.20 -10.02 -2.31
C ILE A 99 -19.77 -9.18 -3.52
N LEU A 100 -18.97 -9.76 -4.42
CA LEU A 100 -18.43 -9.08 -5.58
C LEU A 100 -19.34 -9.13 -6.81
N GLY A 101 -20.50 -9.79 -6.72
CA GLY A 101 -21.44 -9.94 -7.85
C GLY A 101 -20.83 -10.65 -9.05
N CYS A 102 -19.93 -11.62 -8.81
CA CYS A 102 -19.22 -12.34 -9.86
C CYS A 102 -19.27 -13.86 -9.66
N SER A 103 -18.75 -14.65 -10.59
CA SER A 103 -18.69 -16.11 -10.44
C SER A 103 -17.46 -16.55 -9.62
N GLY A 104 -17.54 -17.68 -8.93
CA GLY A 104 -16.38 -18.24 -8.21
C GLY A 104 -15.16 -18.51 -9.12
N GLY A 105 -15.39 -18.86 -10.39
CA GLY A 105 -14.31 -18.95 -11.40
C GLY A 105 -13.65 -17.60 -11.70
N THR A 106 -14.42 -16.52 -11.65
CA THR A 106 -13.94 -15.14 -11.81
C THR A 106 -13.09 -14.72 -10.62
N VAL A 107 -13.50 -15.04 -9.39
CA VAL A 107 -12.72 -14.80 -8.17
C VAL A 107 -11.34 -15.48 -8.27
N LYS A 108 -11.31 -16.79 -8.56
CA LYS A 108 -10.07 -17.57 -8.71
C LYS A 108 -9.14 -16.98 -9.79
N SER A 109 -9.71 -16.57 -10.92
CA SER A 109 -8.96 -16.01 -12.04
C SER A 109 -8.40 -14.62 -11.74
N HIS A 110 -9.10 -13.78 -10.97
CA HIS A 110 -8.60 -12.47 -10.54
C HIS A 110 -7.47 -12.62 -9.52
N THR A 111 -7.61 -13.53 -8.55
CA THR A 111 -6.57 -13.80 -7.55
C THR A 111 -5.27 -14.31 -8.19
N SER A 112 -5.38 -15.26 -9.13
CA SER A 112 -4.20 -15.79 -9.85
C SER A 112 -3.49 -14.71 -10.66
N ARG A 113 -4.25 -13.88 -11.41
CA ARG A 113 -3.69 -12.78 -12.21
C ARG A 113 -3.09 -11.67 -11.35
N GLY A 114 -3.73 -11.32 -10.24
CA GLY A 114 -3.22 -10.35 -9.27
C GLY A 114 -1.88 -10.80 -8.68
N LEU A 115 -1.79 -12.06 -8.25
CA LEU A 115 -0.54 -12.63 -7.73
C LEU A 115 0.58 -12.66 -8.78
N ALA A 116 0.25 -12.99 -10.02
CA ALA A 116 1.21 -12.97 -11.13
C ALA A 116 1.70 -11.55 -11.45
N ALA A 117 0.82 -10.55 -11.42
CA ALA A 117 1.18 -9.15 -11.61
C ALA A 117 2.11 -8.64 -10.51
N LEU A 118 1.80 -8.96 -9.24
CA LEU A 118 2.65 -8.59 -8.09
C LEU A 118 4.04 -9.21 -8.19
N ARG A 119 4.15 -10.48 -8.61
CA ARG A 119 5.44 -11.15 -8.83
C ARG A 119 6.30 -10.51 -9.92
N ARG A 120 5.69 -9.83 -10.90
CA ARG A 120 6.42 -9.13 -11.97
C ARG A 120 6.87 -7.73 -11.55
N LEU A 121 6.04 -7.05 -10.76
CA LEU A 121 6.32 -5.68 -10.29
C LEU A 121 7.32 -5.66 -9.13
N LEU A 122 7.39 -6.73 -8.34
CA LEU A 122 8.35 -6.89 -7.27
C LEU A 122 9.65 -7.47 -7.83
N PRO A 123 10.76 -6.71 -7.87
CA PRO A 123 12.03 -7.24 -8.35
C PRO A 123 12.51 -8.40 -7.43
N PRO A 124 13.19 -9.43 -7.98
CA PRO A 124 13.86 -10.43 -7.14
C PRO A 124 14.86 -9.71 -6.23
N ARG A 125 14.88 -10.08 -4.94
CA ARG A 125 15.66 -9.46 -3.84
C ARG A 125 16.71 -8.45 -4.33
N ILE A 126 16.36 -7.17 -4.37
CA ILE A 126 17.34 -6.10 -4.53
C ILE A 126 18.04 -5.96 -3.18
N GLU A 127 19.33 -6.29 -3.13
CA GLU A 127 20.20 -5.94 -2.00
C GLU A 127 20.32 -4.40 -1.93
N VAL A 128 20.06 -3.86 -0.74
CA VAL A 128 20.18 -2.43 -0.46
C VAL A 128 21.41 -2.25 0.45
N PRO A 129 22.40 -1.42 0.07
CA PRO A 129 23.54 -1.14 0.94
C PRO A 129 23.07 -0.39 2.20
N ARG A 130 23.69 -0.75 3.33
CA ARG A 130 23.37 -0.28 4.69
C ARG A 130 23.42 1.23 4.85
#